data_AF-A0A4D6KXK4-F1
#
_entry.id   AF-A0A4D6KXK4-F1
#
_cell.length_a   1.000
_cell.length_b   1.000
_cell.length_c   1.000
_cell.angle_alpha   90.00
_cell.angle_beta   90.00
_cell.angle_gamma   90.00
#
_symmetry.space_group_name_H-M   'P 1'
#
loop_
_entity.id
_entity.type
_entity.pdbx_description
1 polymer ?
#
loop_
_entity_poly.entity_id
_entity_poly.type
_entity_poly.pdbx_seq_one_letter_code
_entity_poly.pdbx_strand_id
1 'polypeptide(L)'
;MEEYSINDNEELRKAIDDIRPSHFRNLLKLSIKYCDQRLANFLSILMKRANKLQNISIEKCQNLEHLFDLNEFTPDNDGHDKYFTQIKTLILIELHQLKCIWNKDPVGILGFENLQMVHITSCSSLDKLFTPSTPKKLSQLNELKLETCQMLQKVIDSGNIETIKFPTLNKVEFKSLSRLIHFYLYPLEFPQLRSLIIEKCPELEEFTTGLATTNASQITNDRSFSELGDLKLDNCHKLVCVVSSKALHELKSLKKLIVSHCNTLEVVFNIHDEISYHTNLLQHLDELILIDLPKLSYVINKKFIRLCESMQSLQVKQFIIGNIEDVVHEKSKF
;
A
#
# COMPACT_ATOMS: atom_id res chain seq x y z
N MET A 1 -25.06 22.65 2.58
CA MET A 1 -24.28 22.23 1.41
C MET A 1 -23.39 21.09 1.83
N GLU A 2 -23.55 19.93 1.20
CA GLU A 2 -22.87 18.68 1.55
C GLU A 2 -21.62 18.46 0.70
N GLU A 3 -21.52 19.10 -0.45
CA GLU A 3 -20.36 19.01 -1.35
C GLU A 3 -19.87 20.42 -1.67
N TYR A 4 -18.56 20.63 -1.64
CA TYR A 4 -17.93 21.91 -1.95
C TYR A 4 -16.73 21.70 -2.86
N SER A 5 -16.62 22.52 -3.90
CA SER A 5 -15.55 22.43 -4.88
C SER A 5 -14.90 23.79 -5.09
N ILE A 6 -13.58 23.78 -5.22
CA ILE A 6 -12.74 24.94 -5.58
C ILE A 6 -11.88 24.49 -6.75
N ASN A 7 -11.98 25.15 -7.90
CA ASN A 7 -11.33 24.73 -9.14
C ASN A 7 -10.15 25.62 -9.53
N ASP A 8 -9.97 26.77 -8.89
CA ASP A 8 -8.86 27.67 -9.13
C ASP A 8 -8.60 28.63 -7.96
N ASN A 9 -7.57 29.45 -8.12
CA ASN A 9 -7.14 30.45 -7.14
C ASN A 9 -8.15 31.60 -6.91
N GLU A 10 -8.99 31.94 -7.90
CA GLU A 10 -10.02 32.97 -7.73
C GLU A 10 -11.21 32.44 -6.94
N GLU A 11 -11.62 31.19 -7.18
CA GLU A 11 -12.61 30.49 -6.35
C GLU A 11 -12.09 30.33 -4.93
N LEU A 12 -10.82 29.97 -4.73
CA LEU A 12 -10.22 29.90 -3.39
C LEU A 12 -10.24 31.26 -2.70
N ARG A 13 -9.89 32.34 -3.42
CA ARG A 13 -9.89 33.70 -2.87
C ARG A 13 -11.29 34.10 -2.43
N LYS A 14 -12.29 33.93 -3.29
CA LYS A 14 -13.70 34.21 -2.95
C LYS A 14 -14.17 33.34 -1.79
N ALA A 15 -13.81 32.06 -1.81
CA ALA A 15 -14.16 31.13 -0.74
C ALA A 15 -13.63 31.61 0.60
N ILE A 16 -12.42 32.17 0.66
CA ILE A 16 -11.79 32.77 1.85
C ILE A 16 -12.45 34.10 2.25
N ASP A 17 -12.66 35.00 1.28
CA ASP A 17 -13.22 36.34 1.51
C ASP A 17 -14.66 36.28 2.06
N ASP A 18 -15.45 35.29 1.61
CA ASP A 18 -16.86 35.13 1.96
C ASP A 18 -17.11 34.14 3.12
N ILE A 19 -16.07 33.71 3.86
CA ILE A 19 -16.22 32.74 4.95
C ILE A 19 -17.08 33.28 6.10
N ARG A 20 -18.20 32.60 6.39
CA ARG A 20 -19.05 32.84 7.56
C ARG A 20 -18.89 31.74 8.63
N PRO A 21 -19.10 32.03 9.92
CA PRO A 21 -18.97 31.02 11.00
C PRO A 21 -19.87 29.77 10.86
N SER A 22 -20.93 29.83 10.06
CA SER A 22 -21.84 28.72 9.79
C SER A 22 -21.42 27.82 8.62
N HIS A 23 -20.44 28.25 7.80
CA HIS A 23 -20.00 27.46 6.64
C HIS A 23 -19.39 26.12 7.03
N PHE A 24 -19.53 25.14 6.13
CA PHE A 24 -18.91 23.82 6.16
C PHE A 24 -19.34 22.84 7.27
N ARG A 25 -20.23 23.23 8.19
CA ARG A 25 -20.72 22.35 9.28
C ARG A 25 -21.41 21.06 8.84
N ASN A 26 -21.96 21.06 7.62
CA ASN A 26 -22.61 19.90 7.02
C ASN A 26 -21.84 19.36 5.80
N LEU A 27 -20.60 19.80 5.59
CA LEU A 27 -19.80 19.39 4.46
C LEU A 27 -19.43 17.91 4.61
N LEU A 28 -19.75 17.12 3.59
CA LEU A 28 -19.44 15.69 3.48
C LEU A 28 -18.30 15.46 2.48
N LYS A 29 -18.21 16.25 1.40
CA LYS A 29 -17.18 16.10 0.37
C LYS A 29 -16.53 17.43 0.01
N LEU A 30 -15.21 17.41 -0.11
CA LEU A 30 -14.38 18.53 -0.53
C LEU A 30 -13.57 18.12 -1.76
N SER A 31 -13.62 18.92 -2.83
CA SER A 31 -12.76 18.79 -4.00
C SER A 31 -12.04 20.11 -4.26
N ILE A 32 -10.71 20.10 -4.35
CA ILE A 32 -9.91 21.30 -4.58
C ILE A 32 -8.93 21.05 -5.71
N LYS A 33 -8.84 21.98 -6.66
CA LYS A 33 -7.94 21.90 -7.81
C LYS A 33 -7.22 23.21 -8.05
N TYR A 34 -6.00 23.13 -8.58
CA TYR A 34 -5.25 24.27 -9.13
C TYR A 34 -5.08 25.45 -8.15
N CYS A 35 -4.93 25.14 -6.85
CA CYS A 35 -4.79 26.14 -5.79
C CYS A 35 -3.33 26.36 -5.37
N ASP A 36 -3.04 27.58 -4.91
CA ASP A 36 -1.73 28.02 -4.41
C ASP A 36 -1.60 27.84 -2.89
N GLN A 37 -0.56 28.46 -2.29
CA GLN A 37 -0.25 28.35 -0.86
C GLN A 37 -1.38 28.80 0.08
N ARG A 38 -2.37 29.58 -0.39
CA ARG A 38 -3.54 29.98 0.42
C ARG A 38 -4.40 28.78 0.81
N LEU A 39 -4.25 27.65 0.12
CA LEU A 39 -4.96 26.42 0.40
C LEU A 39 -4.69 25.92 1.82
N ALA A 40 -3.46 26.03 2.32
CA ALA A 40 -3.14 25.60 3.69
C ALA A 40 -4.01 26.33 4.73
N ASN A 41 -4.16 27.64 4.58
CA ASN A 41 -5.00 28.47 5.45
C ASN A 41 -6.48 28.09 5.34
N PHE A 42 -6.96 27.80 4.12
CA PHE A 42 -8.33 27.37 3.91
C PHE A 42 -8.61 26.00 4.55
N LEU A 43 -7.68 25.04 4.42
CA LEU A 43 -7.79 23.72 5.04
C LEU A 43 -7.77 23.80 6.57
N SER A 44 -6.99 24.73 7.14
CA SER A 44 -7.00 25.02 8.57
C SER A 44 -8.39 25.42 9.08
N ILE A 45 -9.08 26.31 8.33
CA ILE A 45 -10.46 26.72 8.65
C ILE A 45 -11.42 25.53 8.55
N LEU A 46 -11.26 24.67 7.53
CA LEU A 46 -12.08 23.49 7.35
C LEU A 46 -11.90 22.47 8.48
N MET A 47 -10.68 22.26 8.98
CA MET A 47 -10.43 21.35 10.10
C MET A 47 -11.30 21.70 11.30
N LYS A 48 -11.43 22.99 11.65
CA LYS A 48 -12.22 23.45 12.81
C LYS A 48 -13.75 23.41 12.61
N ARG A 49 -14.24 23.20 11.39
CA ARG A 49 -15.68 23.39 11.08
C ARG A 49 -16.34 22.18 10.43
N ALA A 50 -15.60 21.42 9.64
CA ALA A 50 -16.12 20.34 8.81
C ALA A 50 -16.05 18.99 9.55
N ASN A 51 -16.77 18.87 10.67
CA ASN A 51 -16.77 17.65 11.49
C ASN A 51 -17.47 16.45 10.84
N LYS A 52 -18.30 16.67 9.81
CA LYS A 52 -18.97 15.61 9.04
C LYS A 52 -18.23 15.21 7.76
N LEU A 53 -17.06 15.80 7.50
CA LEU A 53 -16.32 15.60 6.26
C LEU A 53 -15.89 14.14 6.11
N GLN A 54 -16.25 13.53 4.98
CA GLN A 54 -16.00 12.12 4.66
C GLN A 54 -15.00 11.95 3.52
N ASN A 55 -14.99 12.88 2.56
CA ASN A 55 -14.16 12.75 1.37
C ASN A 55 -13.37 14.03 1.13
N ILE A 56 -12.05 13.89 0.99
CA ILE A 56 -11.15 14.97 0.57
C ILE A 56 -10.47 14.54 -0.72
N SER A 57 -10.60 15.35 -1.78
CA SER A 57 -9.84 15.22 -3.02
C SER A 57 -9.10 16.53 -3.30
N ILE A 58 -7.78 16.50 -3.43
CA ILE A 58 -6.97 17.69 -3.71
C ILE A 58 -6.02 17.37 -4.85
N GLU A 59 -6.12 18.14 -5.93
CA GLU A 59 -5.48 17.84 -7.21
C GLU A 59 -4.70 19.05 -7.73
N LYS A 60 -3.49 18.84 -8.25
CA LYS A 60 -2.73 19.86 -9.00
C LYS A 60 -2.55 21.19 -8.27
N CYS A 61 -2.46 21.16 -6.95
CA CYS A 61 -2.19 22.33 -6.11
C CYS A 61 -0.68 22.48 -5.86
N GLN A 62 -0.21 23.72 -5.78
CA GLN A 62 1.22 24.05 -5.71
C GLN A 62 1.57 24.71 -4.37
N ASN A 63 2.84 24.69 -3.99
CA ASN A 63 3.36 25.34 -2.79
C ASN A 63 2.77 24.82 -1.46
N LEU A 64 2.39 23.54 -1.41
CA LEU A 64 2.01 22.84 -0.20
C LEU A 64 3.10 21.86 0.19
N GLU A 65 3.91 22.19 1.20
CA GLU A 65 4.88 21.23 1.77
C GLU A 65 4.21 20.21 2.69
N HIS A 66 3.14 20.62 3.38
CA HIS A 66 2.29 19.76 4.17
C HIS A 66 0.82 20.14 3.96
N LEU A 67 -0.08 19.17 4.09
CA LEU A 67 -1.51 19.42 3.86
C LEU A 67 -2.18 20.05 5.08
N PHE A 68 -1.80 19.60 6.26
CA PHE A 68 -2.33 20.07 7.54
C PHE A 68 -1.19 20.39 8.51
N ASP A 69 -1.09 21.66 8.91
CA ASP A 69 -0.28 22.09 10.03
C ASP A 69 -1.04 21.82 11.32
N LEU A 70 -0.60 20.85 12.12
CA LEU A 70 -1.30 20.46 13.34
C LEU A 70 -0.83 21.25 14.58
N ASN A 71 0.10 22.21 14.45
CA ASN A 71 0.60 22.99 15.59
C ASN A 71 -0.45 23.95 16.16
N GLU A 72 -1.40 24.39 15.34
CA GLU A 72 -2.45 25.35 15.70
C GLU A 72 -3.76 24.69 16.18
N PHE A 73 -3.73 23.36 16.36
CA PHE A 73 -4.93 22.55 16.60
C PHE A 73 -4.87 21.88 17.96
N THR A 74 -5.84 22.24 18.79
CA THR A 74 -6.03 21.67 20.13
C THR A 74 -7.48 21.27 20.27
N PRO A 75 -7.86 20.02 19.92
CA PRO A 75 -9.25 19.59 19.86
C PRO A 75 -10.06 20.05 21.08
N ASP A 76 -9.58 19.75 22.30
CA ASP A 76 -10.29 20.09 23.54
C ASP A 76 -10.63 21.58 23.66
N ASN A 77 -9.67 22.47 23.36
CA ASN A 77 -9.89 23.92 23.43
C ASN A 77 -10.80 24.43 22.30
N ASP A 78 -10.73 23.78 21.13
CA ASP A 78 -11.57 24.10 19.98
C ASP A 78 -12.98 23.46 20.11
N GLY A 79 -13.26 22.72 21.19
CA GLY A 79 -14.56 22.08 21.46
C GLY A 79 -14.78 20.77 20.70
N HIS A 80 -13.69 20.08 20.32
CA HIS A 80 -13.67 18.83 19.60
C HIS A 80 -12.97 17.73 20.43
N ASP A 81 -13.43 16.49 20.37
CA ASP A 81 -12.63 15.36 20.86
C ASP A 81 -11.44 15.09 19.92
N LYS A 82 -11.74 15.01 18.61
CA LYS A 82 -10.77 14.96 17.52
C LYS A 82 -11.35 15.61 16.26
N TYR A 83 -10.49 15.99 15.33
CA TYR A 83 -10.88 16.44 14.00
C TYR A 83 -11.02 15.27 13.02
N PHE A 84 -11.78 15.50 11.94
CA PHE A 84 -11.94 14.56 10.83
C PHE A 84 -12.37 13.14 11.21
N THR A 85 -13.09 12.96 12.32
CA THR A 85 -13.53 11.63 12.81
C THR A 85 -14.43 10.87 11.84
N GLN A 86 -15.01 11.54 10.83
CA GLN A 86 -15.87 10.95 9.81
C GLN A 86 -15.16 10.71 8.48
N ILE A 87 -13.86 10.99 8.38
CA ILE A 87 -13.12 10.86 7.13
C ILE A 87 -13.09 9.40 6.67
N LYS A 88 -13.43 9.16 5.41
CA LYS A 88 -13.47 7.86 4.75
C LYS A 88 -12.50 7.78 3.59
N THR A 89 -12.29 8.87 2.87
CA THR A 89 -11.48 8.86 1.66
C THR A 89 -10.57 10.07 1.60
N LEU A 90 -9.30 9.82 1.30
CA LEU A 90 -8.30 10.85 1.00
C LEU A 90 -7.67 10.58 -0.37
N ILE A 91 -7.85 11.52 -1.29
CA ILE A 91 -7.30 11.48 -2.64
C ILE A 91 -6.40 12.69 -2.84
N LEU A 92 -5.13 12.46 -3.16
CA LEU A 92 -4.14 13.51 -3.41
C LEU A 92 -3.46 13.24 -4.76
N ILE A 93 -3.57 14.19 -5.69
CA ILE A 93 -3.08 14.01 -7.07
C ILE A 93 -2.20 15.20 -7.47
N GLU A 94 -1.01 14.92 -8.01
CA GLU A 94 -0.12 15.94 -8.59
C GLU A 94 0.24 17.07 -7.60
N LEU A 95 0.40 16.74 -6.31
CA LEU A 95 0.88 17.67 -5.29
C LEU A 95 2.41 17.56 -5.17
N HIS A 96 3.10 18.06 -6.20
CA HIS A 96 4.53 17.75 -6.41
C HIS A 96 5.46 18.16 -5.26
N GLN A 97 5.13 19.22 -4.52
CA GLN A 97 5.94 19.73 -3.40
C GLN A 97 5.52 19.17 -2.03
N LEU A 98 4.46 18.34 -1.97
CA LEU A 98 3.97 17.76 -0.73
C LEU A 98 5.01 16.80 -0.16
N LYS A 99 5.59 17.15 0.99
CA LYS A 99 6.55 16.33 1.72
C LYS A 99 5.83 15.35 2.63
N CYS A 100 4.82 15.80 3.37
CA CYS A 100 4.01 14.96 4.24
C CYS A 100 2.55 15.41 4.26
N ILE A 101 1.61 14.56 4.67
CA ILE A 101 0.21 14.99 4.81
C ILE A 101 0.04 15.86 6.07
N TRP A 102 0.73 15.51 7.14
CA TRP A 102 0.67 16.19 8.43
C TRP A 102 2.09 16.51 8.90
N ASN A 103 2.30 17.70 9.44
CA ASN A 103 3.64 18.16 9.84
C ASN A 103 4.13 17.58 11.19
N LYS A 104 3.27 16.92 11.95
CA LYS A 104 3.62 16.14 13.16
C LYS A 104 2.68 14.93 13.30
N ASP A 105 2.88 14.14 14.35
CA ASP A 105 2.04 13.00 14.63
C ASP A 105 0.56 13.40 14.82
N PRO A 106 -0.36 12.93 13.96
CA PRO A 106 -1.77 13.30 14.04
C PRO A 106 -2.54 12.56 15.14
N VAL A 107 -1.95 11.57 15.80
CA VAL A 107 -2.66 10.79 16.84
C VAL A 107 -3.04 11.67 18.02
N GLY A 108 -4.32 11.60 18.41
CA GLY A 108 -4.91 12.45 19.45
C GLY A 108 -5.46 13.78 18.92
N ILE A 109 -5.09 14.18 17.70
CA ILE A 109 -5.63 15.37 17.03
C ILE A 109 -6.66 14.97 15.98
N LEU A 110 -6.36 13.94 15.18
CA LEU A 110 -7.20 13.44 14.09
C LEU A 110 -7.78 12.07 14.43
N GLY A 111 -9.05 11.85 14.06
CA GLY A 111 -9.72 10.56 14.14
C GLY A 111 -9.72 9.86 12.78
N PHE A 112 -8.91 8.81 12.62
CA PHE A 112 -8.83 8.04 11.37
C PHE A 112 -9.52 6.68 11.43
N GLU A 113 -10.28 6.41 12.48
CA GLU A 113 -10.93 5.13 12.73
C GLU A 113 -11.94 4.74 11.62
N ASN A 114 -12.39 5.71 10.82
CA ASN A 114 -13.30 5.52 9.69
C ASN A 114 -12.62 5.63 8.31
N LEU A 115 -11.30 5.88 8.25
CA LEU A 115 -10.60 6.04 6.98
C LEU A 115 -10.57 4.69 6.24
N GLN A 116 -11.14 4.66 5.04
CA GLN A 116 -11.34 3.45 4.24
C GLN A 116 -10.46 3.40 3.00
N MET A 117 -10.11 4.55 2.43
CA MET A 117 -9.34 4.61 1.18
C MET A 117 -8.35 5.77 1.21
N VAL A 118 -7.11 5.47 0.85
CA VAL A 118 -6.06 6.45 0.59
C VAL A 118 -5.51 6.23 -0.82
N HIS A 119 -5.62 7.24 -1.67
CA HIS A 119 -5.09 7.22 -3.03
C HIS A 119 -4.21 8.44 -3.26
N ILE A 120 -2.92 8.20 -3.50
CA ILE A 120 -1.95 9.28 -3.75
C ILE A 120 -1.24 9.02 -5.06
N THR A 121 -1.31 9.98 -5.98
CA THR A 121 -0.73 9.87 -7.32
C THR A 121 0.11 11.10 -7.64
N SER A 122 1.35 10.90 -8.11
CA SER A 122 2.24 11.97 -8.59
C SER A 122 2.59 13.04 -7.54
N CYS A 123 2.63 12.67 -6.26
CA CYS A 123 3.14 13.52 -5.17
C CYS A 123 4.65 13.27 -4.98
N SER A 124 5.46 13.83 -5.89
CA SER A 124 6.86 13.44 -6.07
C SER A 124 7.74 13.66 -4.84
N SER A 125 7.52 14.74 -4.07
CA SER A 125 8.29 15.06 -2.86
C SER A 125 7.88 14.31 -1.60
N LEU A 126 6.85 13.46 -1.65
CA LEU A 126 6.32 12.78 -0.45
C LEU A 126 7.38 11.89 0.17
N ASP A 127 7.75 12.16 1.42
CA ASP A 127 8.83 11.46 2.14
C ASP A 127 8.34 10.24 2.93
N LYS A 128 7.14 10.36 3.51
CA LYS A 128 6.40 9.35 4.25
C LYS A 128 4.91 9.64 4.19
N LEU A 129 4.12 8.59 4.37
CA LEU A 129 2.66 8.71 4.41
C LEU A 129 2.13 8.78 5.84
N PHE A 130 2.61 7.87 6.70
CA PHE A 130 2.10 7.69 8.06
C PHE A 130 3.21 7.84 9.09
N THR A 131 2.87 8.44 10.23
CA THR A 131 3.72 8.37 11.44
C THR A 131 3.61 6.98 12.08
N PRO A 132 4.54 6.56 12.95
CA PRO A 132 4.57 5.20 13.51
C PRO A 132 3.32 4.82 14.33
N SER A 133 2.61 5.81 14.85
CA SER A 133 1.40 5.65 15.66
C SER A 133 0.11 5.65 14.82
N THR A 134 0.12 6.26 13.63
CA THR A 134 -1.07 6.44 12.77
C THR A 134 -1.72 5.10 12.40
N PRO A 135 -0.99 4.04 11.99
CA PRO A 135 -1.60 2.77 11.59
C PRO A 135 -2.48 2.12 12.65
N LYS A 136 -2.22 2.34 13.94
CA LYS A 136 -3.07 1.85 15.05
C LYS A 136 -4.48 2.43 15.04
N LYS A 137 -4.70 3.52 14.30
CA LYS A 137 -6.00 4.18 14.12
C LYS A 137 -6.66 3.86 12.77
N LEU A 138 -5.97 3.16 11.87
CA LEU A 138 -6.47 2.81 10.54
C LEU A 138 -7.23 1.48 10.53
N SER A 139 -8.17 1.30 11.45
CA SER A 139 -8.88 0.03 11.65
C SER A 139 -9.87 -0.32 10.53
N GLN A 140 -10.30 0.67 9.73
CA GLN A 140 -11.22 0.47 8.60
C GLN A 140 -10.57 0.68 7.22
N LEU A 141 -9.24 0.85 7.16
CA LEU A 141 -8.56 1.11 5.89
C LEU A 141 -8.66 -0.13 5.01
N ASN A 142 -9.39 -0.03 3.91
CA ASN A 142 -9.62 -1.11 2.96
C ASN A 142 -8.65 -1.02 1.78
N GLU A 143 -8.43 0.18 1.21
CA GLU A 143 -7.60 0.37 0.02
C GLU A 143 -6.49 1.40 0.25
N LEU A 144 -5.27 1.01 -0.10
CA LEU A 144 -4.11 1.88 -0.14
C LEU A 144 -3.48 1.84 -1.55
N LYS A 145 -3.58 2.94 -2.28
CA LYS A 145 -2.99 3.08 -3.61
C LYS A 145 -1.98 4.23 -3.63
N LEU A 146 -0.74 3.93 -3.99
CA LEU A 146 0.35 4.89 -4.13
C LEU A 146 0.97 4.77 -5.53
N GLU A 147 1.00 5.88 -6.26
CA GLU A 147 1.47 5.91 -7.64
C GLU A 147 2.41 7.12 -7.85
N THR A 148 3.57 6.91 -8.47
CA THR A 148 4.50 7.98 -8.89
C THR A 148 4.92 8.94 -7.75
N CYS A 149 5.17 8.39 -6.55
CA CYS A 149 5.71 9.13 -5.39
C CYS A 149 7.23 8.89 -5.27
N GLN A 150 8.02 9.68 -6.00
CA GLN A 150 9.42 9.37 -6.28
C GLN A 150 10.36 9.48 -5.08
N MET A 151 10.06 10.32 -4.09
CA MET A 151 10.89 10.48 -2.88
C MET A 151 10.53 9.52 -1.74
N LEU A 152 9.42 8.79 -1.87
CA LEU A 152 8.90 7.91 -0.82
C LEU A 152 9.80 6.70 -0.66
N GLN A 153 10.52 6.62 0.48
CA GLN A 153 11.38 5.48 0.80
C GLN A 153 10.69 4.45 1.69
N LYS A 154 9.73 4.92 2.49
CA LYS A 154 8.92 4.10 3.39
C LYS A 154 7.52 4.68 3.50
N VAL A 155 6.52 3.80 3.61
CA VAL A 155 5.13 4.24 3.77
C VAL A 155 4.88 4.72 5.20
N ILE A 156 5.40 3.98 6.18
CA ILE A 156 5.32 4.33 7.60
C ILE A 156 6.72 4.73 8.10
N ASP A 157 6.80 5.84 8.83
CA ASP A 157 8.06 6.31 9.43
C ASP A 157 8.64 5.32 10.45
N SER A 158 9.96 5.38 10.67
CA SER A 158 10.66 4.55 11.64
C SER A 158 10.50 5.15 13.03
N GLY A 159 10.06 4.37 14.02
CA GLY A 159 9.96 4.89 15.39
C GLY A 159 9.26 3.99 16.39
N ASN A 160 8.59 2.92 15.95
CA ASN A 160 8.00 1.94 16.85
C ASN A 160 8.48 0.53 16.49
N ILE A 161 9.05 -0.21 17.44
CA ILE A 161 9.58 -1.58 17.21
C ILE A 161 8.43 -2.62 17.17
N GLU A 162 7.20 -2.18 17.42
CA GLU A 162 6.03 -3.05 17.48
C GLU A 162 5.51 -3.47 16.10
N THR A 163 4.95 -4.68 16.06
CA THR A 163 4.12 -5.16 14.96
C THR A 163 2.93 -4.24 14.72
N ILE A 164 2.68 -3.90 13.47
CA ILE A 164 1.47 -3.16 13.05
C ILE A 164 0.53 -4.11 12.31
N LYS A 165 -0.76 -4.07 12.67
CA LYS A 165 -1.80 -4.85 12.03
C LYS A 165 -2.77 -3.95 11.27
N PHE A 166 -3.04 -4.29 10.01
CA PHE A 166 -4.08 -3.68 9.18
C PHE A 166 -5.25 -4.66 9.07
N PRO A 167 -6.26 -4.58 9.97
CA PRO A 167 -7.26 -5.64 10.14
C PRO A 167 -8.23 -5.76 8.95
N THR A 168 -8.42 -4.71 8.17
CA THR A 168 -9.43 -4.62 7.09
C THR A 168 -8.83 -4.33 5.72
N LEU A 169 -7.52 -4.07 5.63
CA LEU A 169 -6.86 -3.70 4.38
C LEU A 169 -6.93 -4.85 3.38
N ASN A 170 -7.71 -4.65 2.32
CA ASN A 170 -8.04 -5.64 1.32
C ASN A 170 -7.22 -5.49 0.04
N LYS A 171 -6.75 -4.27 -0.26
CA LYS A 171 -6.07 -3.96 -1.52
C LYS A 171 -4.92 -2.99 -1.27
N VAL A 172 -3.75 -3.38 -1.75
CA VAL A 172 -2.56 -2.54 -1.79
C VAL A 172 -2.04 -2.49 -3.23
N GLU A 173 -1.86 -1.26 -3.73
CA GLU A 173 -1.37 -1.02 -5.09
C GLU A 173 -0.26 0.04 -5.06
N PHE A 174 0.98 -0.41 -5.29
CA PHE A 174 2.17 0.43 -5.37
C PHE A 174 2.70 0.45 -6.80
N LYS A 175 2.76 1.64 -7.41
CA LYS A 175 3.16 1.81 -8.80
C LYS A 175 4.19 2.90 -8.97
N SER A 176 5.29 2.61 -9.66
CA SER A 176 6.32 3.59 -10.00
C SER A 176 6.88 4.32 -8.78
N LEU A 177 7.11 3.59 -7.68
CA LEU A 177 7.71 4.12 -6.46
C LEU A 177 9.21 3.84 -6.48
N SER A 178 9.94 4.64 -7.25
CA SER A 178 11.33 4.39 -7.64
C SER A 178 12.33 4.29 -6.47
N ARG A 179 11.99 4.84 -5.30
CA ARG A 179 12.85 4.85 -4.11
C ARG A 179 12.27 4.07 -2.92
N LEU A 180 11.11 3.42 -3.08
CA LEU A 180 10.49 2.68 -2.00
C LEU A 180 11.37 1.47 -1.66
N ILE A 181 11.86 1.42 -0.42
CA ILE A 181 12.71 0.34 0.08
C ILE A 181 11.86 -0.65 0.89
N HIS A 182 10.97 -0.14 1.75
CA HIS A 182 10.11 -0.95 2.61
C HIS A 182 8.71 -0.34 2.73
N PHE A 183 7.67 -1.13 2.97
CA PHE A 183 6.41 -0.57 3.49
C PHE A 183 6.66 0.02 4.89
N TYR A 184 7.22 -0.82 5.77
CA TYR A 184 7.58 -0.50 7.13
C TYR A 184 8.83 -1.31 7.52
N LEU A 185 9.69 -0.74 8.36
CA LEU A 185 10.94 -1.40 8.78
C LEU A 185 10.69 -2.58 9.73
N TYR A 186 9.53 -2.59 10.40
CA TYR A 186 9.16 -3.64 11.35
C TYR A 186 7.98 -4.44 10.79
N PRO A 187 7.65 -5.58 11.42
CA PRO A 187 6.68 -6.49 10.85
C PRO A 187 5.25 -5.93 10.71
N LEU A 188 4.58 -6.31 9.62
CA LEU A 188 3.19 -5.97 9.32
C LEU A 188 2.31 -7.22 9.22
N GLU A 189 1.05 -7.10 9.66
CA GLU A 189 0.01 -8.14 9.53
C GLU A 189 -1.15 -7.64 8.66
N PHE A 190 -1.62 -8.50 7.73
CA PHE A 190 -2.63 -8.15 6.74
C PHE A 190 -3.72 -9.23 6.58
N PRO A 191 -4.51 -9.53 7.63
CA PRO A 191 -5.43 -10.66 7.67
C PRO A 191 -6.56 -10.66 6.63
N GLN A 192 -6.82 -9.54 5.96
CA GLN A 192 -7.89 -9.40 4.97
C GLN A 192 -7.39 -8.99 3.58
N LEU A 193 -6.07 -8.97 3.38
CA LEU A 193 -5.47 -8.55 2.11
C LEU A 193 -5.78 -9.59 1.03
N ARG A 194 -6.51 -9.16 -0.01
CA ARG A 194 -6.94 -10.00 -1.14
C ARG A 194 -6.14 -9.73 -2.40
N SER A 195 -5.68 -8.49 -2.58
CA SER A 195 -4.94 -8.08 -3.77
C SER A 195 -3.71 -7.25 -3.39
N LEU A 196 -2.54 -7.71 -3.82
CA LEU A 196 -1.27 -7.01 -3.70
C LEU A 196 -0.67 -6.81 -5.10
N ILE A 197 -0.55 -5.54 -5.51
CA ILE A 197 0.03 -5.16 -6.80
C ILE A 197 1.20 -4.23 -6.54
N ILE A 198 2.41 -4.65 -6.95
CA ILE A 198 3.62 -3.84 -6.88
C ILE A 198 4.24 -3.80 -8.27
N GLU A 199 4.30 -2.62 -8.88
CA GLU A 199 4.86 -2.43 -10.22
C GLU A 199 5.89 -1.30 -10.21
N LYS A 200 7.03 -1.50 -10.88
CA LYS A 200 8.06 -0.48 -11.06
C LYS A 200 8.54 0.12 -9.72
N CYS A 201 8.81 -0.76 -8.75
CA CYS A 201 9.40 -0.43 -7.46
C CYS A 201 10.78 -1.10 -7.35
N PRO A 202 11.78 -0.61 -8.12
CA PRO A 202 13.05 -1.30 -8.34
C PRO A 202 13.89 -1.46 -7.06
N GLU A 203 13.78 -0.53 -6.11
CA GLU A 203 14.53 -0.55 -4.85
C GLU A 203 13.81 -1.27 -3.71
N LEU A 204 12.62 -1.85 -3.95
CA LEU A 204 11.85 -2.53 -2.90
C LEU A 204 12.60 -3.78 -2.44
N GLU A 205 13.07 -3.77 -1.19
CA GLU A 205 13.78 -4.88 -0.58
C GLU A 205 12.83 -5.84 0.13
N GLU A 206 11.78 -5.30 0.75
CA GLU A 206 10.78 -6.11 1.43
C GLU A 206 9.42 -5.41 1.46
N PHE A 207 8.34 -6.09 1.03
CA PHE A 207 6.99 -5.59 1.27
C PHE A 207 6.59 -5.78 2.74
N THR A 208 6.69 -7.02 3.20
CA THR A 208 6.54 -7.41 4.59
C THR A 208 7.27 -8.73 4.79
N THR A 209 7.43 -9.11 6.05
CA THR A 209 8.17 -10.28 6.45
C THR A 209 7.70 -11.56 5.75
N GLY A 210 8.60 -12.15 4.94
CA GLY A 210 8.34 -13.40 4.22
C GLY A 210 7.55 -13.30 2.90
N LEU A 211 7.13 -12.09 2.49
CA LEU A 211 6.41 -11.85 1.24
C LEU A 211 7.08 -10.69 0.47
N ALA A 212 7.52 -10.98 -0.75
CA ALA A 212 8.31 -10.12 -1.61
C ALA A 212 9.55 -9.59 -0.87
N THR A 213 10.58 -10.43 -0.71
CA THR A 213 11.76 -10.16 0.15
C THR A 213 13.10 -10.40 -0.55
N THR A 214 14.15 -9.72 -0.10
CA THR A 214 15.56 -9.93 -0.46
C THR A 214 16.20 -11.10 0.26
N ASN A 215 15.66 -11.53 1.40
CA ASN A 215 16.23 -12.60 2.20
C ASN A 215 15.30 -13.81 2.26
N ALA A 216 15.61 -14.80 1.41
CA ALA A 216 14.83 -16.02 1.29
C ALA A 216 14.84 -16.88 2.57
N SER A 217 15.81 -16.70 3.47
CA SER A 217 15.97 -17.51 4.69
C SER A 217 15.33 -16.91 5.94
N GLN A 218 14.58 -15.79 5.84
CA GLN A 218 13.93 -15.21 7.02
C GLN A 218 12.87 -16.17 7.60
N ILE A 219 13.01 -16.48 8.89
CA ILE A 219 12.08 -17.29 9.69
C ILE A 219 11.33 -16.34 10.61
N THR A 220 10.01 -16.19 10.43
CA THR A 220 9.20 -15.36 11.34
C THR A 220 7.91 -16.05 11.74
N ASN A 221 7.42 -15.72 12.93
CA ASN A 221 6.21 -16.32 13.50
C ASN A 221 4.94 -15.61 13.00
N ASP A 222 3.95 -16.42 12.62
CA ASP A 222 2.53 -16.17 12.30
C ASP A 222 2.11 -14.74 11.95
N ARG A 223 1.85 -14.47 10.66
CA ARG A 223 1.33 -13.16 10.21
C ARG A 223 0.47 -13.29 8.94
N SER A 224 -0.82 -13.48 9.21
CA SER A 224 -1.96 -13.69 8.30
C SER A 224 -1.90 -13.02 6.91
N PHE A 225 -1.74 -13.84 5.86
CA PHE A 225 -2.05 -13.55 4.44
C PHE A 225 -3.10 -14.52 3.85
N SER A 226 -3.96 -15.11 4.68
CA SER A 226 -4.85 -16.20 4.26
C SER A 226 -5.85 -15.86 3.18
N GLU A 227 -6.19 -14.58 3.06
CA GLU A 227 -7.14 -14.06 2.08
C GLU A 227 -6.48 -13.63 0.76
N LEU A 228 -5.14 -13.65 0.67
CA LEU A 228 -4.43 -13.13 -0.51
C LEU A 228 -4.72 -14.01 -1.71
N GLY A 229 -5.47 -13.46 -2.67
CA GLY A 229 -5.90 -14.13 -3.89
C GLY A 229 -5.10 -13.74 -5.12
N ASP A 230 -4.79 -12.45 -5.24
CA ASP A 230 -4.09 -11.89 -6.39
C ASP A 230 -2.77 -11.23 -5.95
N LEU A 231 -1.65 -11.74 -6.45
CA LEU A 231 -0.32 -11.19 -6.23
C LEU A 231 0.33 -10.85 -7.58
N LYS A 232 0.68 -9.58 -7.76
CA LYS A 232 1.43 -9.11 -8.93
C LYS A 232 2.68 -8.36 -8.51
N LEU A 233 3.83 -8.81 -8.98
CA LEU A 233 5.12 -8.15 -8.86
C LEU A 233 5.69 -7.89 -10.26
N ASP A 234 5.91 -6.63 -10.62
CA ASP A 234 6.51 -6.26 -11.89
C ASP A 234 7.64 -5.24 -11.67
N ASN A 235 8.78 -5.41 -12.33
CA ASN A 235 9.92 -4.48 -12.23
C ASN A 235 10.37 -4.21 -10.77
N CYS A 236 10.50 -5.28 -9.97
CA CYS A 236 10.98 -5.25 -8.58
C CYS A 236 12.39 -5.86 -8.49
N HIS A 237 13.42 -5.05 -8.74
CA HIS A 237 14.77 -5.54 -9.06
C HIS A 237 15.69 -5.84 -7.88
N LYS A 238 15.25 -5.69 -6.62
CA LYS A 238 16.01 -6.15 -5.44
C LYS A 238 15.50 -7.46 -4.88
N LEU A 239 14.25 -7.83 -5.19
CA LEU A 239 13.63 -9.02 -4.64
C LEU A 239 14.37 -10.29 -5.08
N VAL A 240 14.64 -11.17 -4.13
CA VAL A 240 15.28 -12.47 -4.37
C VAL A 240 14.25 -13.60 -4.28
N CYS A 241 13.23 -13.42 -3.44
CA CYS A 241 12.18 -14.39 -3.15
C CYS A 241 10.79 -13.73 -3.20
N VAL A 242 9.81 -14.40 -3.82
CA VAL A 242 8.41 -13.94 -3.78
C VAL A 242 7.75 -14.34 -2.47
N VAL A 243 7.84 -15.60 -2.04
CA VAL A 243 7.19 -16.11 -0.83
C VAL A 243 8.12 -17.07 -0.09
N SER A 244 8.34 -16.85 1.20
CA SER A 244 9.10 -17.77 2.06
C SER A 244 8.26 -18.94 2.59
N SER A 245 8.93 -19.99 3.11
CA SER A 245 8.31 -21.26 3.56
C SER A 245 7.13 -21.05 4.53
N LYS A 246 7.31 -20.18 5.53
CA LYS A 246 6.26 -19.90 6.53
C LYS A 246 5.09 -19.10 5.95
N ALA A 247 5.37 -18.08 5.14
CA ALA A 247 4.32 -17.30 4.48
C ALA A 247 3.50 -18.18 3.51
N LEU A 248 4.14 -19.16 2.86
CA LEU A 248 3.49 -20.06 1.94
C LEU A 248 2.37 -20.89 2.58
N HIS A 249 2.53 -21.33 3.83
CA HIS A 249 1.49 -22.06 4.58
C HIS A 249 0.23 -21.23 4.82
N GLU A 250 0.38 -19.91 4.83
CA GLU A 250 -0.73 -19.01 5.06
C GLU A 250 -1.50 -18.72 3.78
N LEU A 251 -0.89 -18.80 2.59
CA LEU A 251 -1.47 -18.46 1.29
C LEU A 251 -2.51 -19.49 0.80
N LYS A 252 -3.58 -19.68 1.58
CA LYS A 252 -4.67 -20.61 1.30
C LYS A 252 -5.62 -20.13 0.21
N SER A 253 -5.64 -18.85 -0.12
CA SER A 253 -6.58 -18.30 -1.09
C SER A 253 -5.93 -17.85 -2.40
N LEU A 254 -4.61 -18.05 -2.56
CA LEU A 254 -3.87 -17.53 -3.72
C LEU A 254 -4.33 -18.21 -5.01
N LYS A 255 -4.94 -17.42 -5.90
CA LYS A 255 -5.46 -17.85 -7.21
C LYS A 255 -4.61 -17.40 -8.37
N LYS A 256 -3.97 -16.23 -8.24
CA LYS A 256 -3.22 -15.62 -9.32
C LYS A 256 -1.90 -15.05 -8.81
N LEU A 257 -0.81 -15.49 -9.43
CA LEU A 257 0.52 -14.96 -9.22
C LEU A 257 1.12 -14.53 -10.56
N ILE A 258 1.42 -13.23 -10.69
CA ILE A 258 2.16 -12.68 -11.82
C ILE A 258 3.48 -12.11 -11.32
N VAL A 259 4.60 -12.55 -11.89
CA VAL A 259 5.92 -12.02 -11.61
C VAL A 259 6.64 -11.71 -12.91
N SER A 260 7.02 -10.45 -13.12
CA SER A 260 7.63 -10.03 -14.38
C SER A 260 8.77 -9.02 -14.23
N HIS A 261 9.80 -9.13 -15.07
CA HIS A 261 10.91 -8.18 -15.14
C HIS A 261 11.65 -7.98 -13.79
N CYS A 262 11.80 -9.03 -12.98
CA CYS A 262 12.50 -9.00 -11.69
C CYS A 262 13.91 -9.61 -11.82
N ASN A 263 14.91 -8.76 -12.05
CA ASN A 263 16.27 -9.15 -12.46
C ASN A 263 17.08 -9.94 -11.41
N THR A 264 16.74 -9.81 -10.12
CA THR A 264 17.43 -10.50 -9.02
C THR A 264 16.68 -11.68 -8.48
N LEU A 265 15.47 -11.95 -8.97
CA LEU A 265 14.61 -12.97 -8.40
C LEU A 265 15.19 -14.36 -8.69
N GLU A 266 15.53 -15.10 -7.64
CA GLU A 266 16.12 -16.43 -7.74
C GLU A 266 15.09 -17.54 -7.51
N VAL A 267 14.09 -17.28 -6.67
CA VAL A 267 13.08 -18.25 -6.26
C VAL A 267 11.70 -17.60 -6.17
N VAL A 268 10.66 -18.32 -6.61
CA VAL A 268 9.27 -17.88 -6.40
C VAL A 268 8.80 -18.31 -5.01
N PHE A 269 8.72 -19.62 -4.78
CA PHE A 269 8.28 -20.19 -3.51
C PHE A 269 9.45 -20.89 -2.81
N ASN A 270 9.96 -20.24 -1.76
CA ASN A 270 11.14 -20.71 -1.06
C ASN A 270 10.81 -21.60 0.14
N ILE A 271 10.78 -22.92 -0.10
CA ILE A 271 10.47 -23.92 0.93
C ILE A 271 11.75 -24.40 1.61
N HIS A 272 11.83 -24.19 2.92
CA HIS A 272 12.92 -24.64 3.80
C HIS A 272 12.30 -25.35 5.01
N ASP A 273 12.91 -26.45 5.44
CA ASP A 273 12.53 -27.31 6.56
C ASP A 273 11.17 -28.05 6.46
N GLU A 274 10.94 -28.98 7.40
CA GLU A 274 9.87 -30.00 7.44
C GLU A 274 8.45 -29.44 7.24
N ILE A 275 8.07 -29.15 6.00
CA ILE A 275 6.66 -29.10 5.66
C ILE A 275 6.12 -30.50 5.92
N SER A 276 5.15 -30.60 6.84
CA SER A 276 4.43 -31.86 7.02
C SER A 276 3.91 -32.31 5.65
N TYR A 277 4.26 -33.53 5.23
CA TYR A 277 3.88 -34.11 3.93
C TYR A 277 2.35 -34.22 3.72
N HIS A 278 1.56 -33.80 4.70
CA HIS A 278 0.10 -33.78 4.69
C HIS A 278 -0.51 -32.44 4.29
N THR A 279 0.28 -31.40 3.98
CA THR A 279 -0.24 -30.09 3.57
C THR A 279 -0.15 -29.93 2.06
N ASN A 280 -1.29 -29.90 1.37
CA ASN A 280 -1.34 -29.47 -0.03
C ASN A 280 -1.12 -27.96 -0.09
N LEU A 281 -0.04 -27.53 -0.74
CA LEU A 281 0.28 -26.12 -0.93
C LEU A 281 -0.24 -25.67 -2.30
N LEU A 282 -0.55 -24.37 -2.42
CA LEU A 282 -0.93 -23.75 -3.69
C LEU A 282 -2.11 -24.44 -4.41
N GLN A 283 -2.97 -25.17 -3.68
CA GLN A 283 -4.06 -25.97 -4.26
C GLN A 283 -5.14 -25.15 -4.96
N HIS A 284 -5.14 -23.83 -4.73
CA HIS A 284 -6.09 -22.89 -5.32
C HIS A 284 -5.44 -21.98 -6.38
N LEU A 285 -4.15 -22.18 -6.69
CA LEU A 285 -3.42 -21.36 -7.66
C LEU A 285 -3.82 -21.76 -9.09
N ASP A 286 -4.65 -20.93 -9.71
CA ASP A 286 -5.18 -21.15 -11.06
C ASP A 286 -4.22 -20.62 -12.14
N GLU A 287 -3.55 -19.49 -11.87
CA GLU A 287 -2.75 -18.73 -12.82
C GLU A 287 -1.37 -18.36 -12.24
N LEU A 288 -0.30 -18.87 -12.86
CA LEU A 288 1.09 -18.47 -12.58
C LEU A 288 1.75 -17.95 -13.85
N ILE A 289 2.06 -16.67 -13.89
CA ILE A 289 2.71 -16.03 -15.05
C ILE A 289 4.08 -15.50 -14.63
N LEU A 290 5.12 -15.98 -15.29
CA LEU A 290 6.51 -15.61 -15.02
C LEU A 290 7.14 -15.07 -16.30
N ILE A 291 7.50 -13.80 -16.36
CA ILE A 291 7.99 -13.16 -17.61
C ILE A 291 9.33 -12.47 -17.33
N ASP A 292 10.35 -12.73 -18.15
CA ASP A 292 11.64 -12.05 -18.07
C ASP A 292 12.26 -12.03 -16.66
N LEU A 293 12.67 -13.21 -16.19
CA LEU A 293 13.26 -13.43 -14.86
C LEU A 293 14.66 -14.07 -15.01
N PRO A 294 15.68 -13.28 -15.38
CA PRO A 294 16.97 -13.81 -15.86
C PRO A 294 17.77 -14.60 -14.82
N LYS A 295 17.53 -14.38 -13.52
CA LYS A 295 18.20 -15.12 -12.42
C LYS A 295 17.35 -16.21 -11.77
N LEU A 296 16.14 -16.45 -12.29
CA LEU A 296 15.25 -17.42 -11.69
C LEU A 296 15.84 -18.83 -11.79
N SER A 297 16.16 -19.42 -10.64
CA SER A 297 16.76 -20.75 -10.55
C SER A 297 15.70 -21.84 -10.45
N TYR A 298 14.64 -21.61 -9.67
CA TYR A 298 13.51 -22.54 -9.54
C TYR A 298 12.24 -21.84 -9.06
N VAL A 299 11.09 -22.32 -9.50
CA VAL A 299 9.78 -21.85 -9.00
C VAL A 299 9.52 -22.44 -7.61
N ILE A 300 9.77 -23.74 -7.45
CA ILE A 300 9.66 -24.50 -6.20
C ILE A 300 10.86 -25.43 -6.13
N ASN A 301 11.42 -25.64 -4.93
CA ASN A 301 12.53 -26.58 -4.75
C ASN A 301 12.11 -28.01 -5.12
N LYS A 302 12.91 -28.70 -5.95
CA LYS A 302 12.62 -30.04 -6.51
C LYS A 302 12.20 -31.08 -5.47
N LYS A 303 12.70 -30.98 -4.23
CA LYS A 303 12.34 -31.90 -3.14
C LYS A 303 10.86 -31.82 -2.72
N PHE A 304 10.17 -30.72 -3.02
CA PHE A 304 8.83 -30.41 -2.52
C PHE A 304 7.76 -30.33 -3.61
N ILE A 305 8.08 -30.72 -4.85
CA ILE A 305 7.15 -30.66 -5.99
C ILE A 305 5.86 -31.43 -5.74
N ARG A 306 5.92 -32.58 -5.04
CA ARG A 306 4.75 -33.40 -4.69
C ARG A 306 3.68 -32.65 -3.88
N LEU A 307 4.06 -31.59 -3.18
CA LEU A 307 3.12 -30.78 -2.39
C LEU A 307 2.23 -29.87 -3.25
N CYS A 308 2.49 -29.80 -4.55
CA CYS A 308 1.81 -28.91 -5.51
C CYS A 308 1.15 -29.67 -6.68
N GLU A 309 0.87 -30.97 -6.50
CA GLU A 309 0.30 -31.87 -7.53
C GLU A 309 -1.09 -31.41 -8.07
N SER A 310 -1.78 -30.51 -7.36
CA SER A 310 -3.07 -29.93 -7.75
C SER A 310 -2.99 -28.76 -8.73
N MET A 311 -1.80 -28.27 -9.11
CA MET A 311 -1.61 -27.20 -10.10
C MET A 311 -1.90 -27.66 -11.55
N GLN A 312 -3.08 -28.22 -11.81
CA GLN A 312 -3.42 -28.86 -13.09
C GLN A 312 -3.59 -27.86 -14.25
N SER A 313 -3.81 -26.57 -13.97
CA SER A 313 -4.06 -25.51 -14.98
C SER A 313 -2.88 -24.57 -15.24
N LEU A 314 -1.72 -24.77 -14.61
CA LEU A 314 -0.63 -23.79 -14.59
C LEU A 314 -0.22 -23.34 -16.01
N GLN A 315 -0.67 -22.15 -16.43
CA GLN A 315 -0.23 -21.52 -17.68
C GLN A 315 1.07 -20.77 -17.42
N VAL A 316 2.18 -21.50 -17.29
CA VAL A 316 3.51 -20.87 -17.21
C VAL A 316 3.84 -20.27 -18.57
N LYS A 317 3.45 -19.02 -18.80
CA LYS A 317 3.87 -18.24 -19.97
C LYS A 317 5.24 -17.63 -19.71
N GLN A 318 6.27 -18.46 -19.81
CA GLN A 318 7.65 -18.01 -19.67
C GLN A 318 8.22 -17.63 -21.03
N PHE A 319 8.52 -16.34 -21.20
CA PHE A 319 9.35 -15.85 -22.29
C PHE A 319 10.78 -15.68 -21.76
N ILE A 320 11.57 -16.76 -21.72
CA ILE A 320 13.01 -16.68 -21.41
C ILE A 320 13.81 -17.43 -22.49
N ILE A 321 14.84 -16.76 -22.99
CA ILE A 321 15.92 -17.32 -23.81
C ILE A 321 16.86 -18.07 -22.85
N GLY A 322 16.66 -19.39 -22.65
CA GLY A 322 17.57 -20.22 -21.85
C GLY A 322 16.88 -21.35 -21.08
N ASN A 323 17.31 -22.58 -21.38
CA ASN A 323 16.85 -23.92 -20.97
C ASN A 323 15.93 -24.04 -19.72
N ILE A 324 14.68 -24.39 -20.00
CA ILE A 324 13.62 -24.77 -19.05
C ILE A 324 13.14 -26.21 -19.36
N GLU A 325 14.05 -27.12 -19.71
CA GLU A 325 13.66 -28.52 -19.95
C GLU A 325 13.21 -29.25 -18.66
N ASP A 326 13.41 -28.65 -17.48
CA ASP A 326 13.13 -29.26 -16.17
C ASP A 326 11.90 -28.72 -15.41
N VAL A 327 11.16 -27.72 -15.93
CA VAL A 327 10.06 -27.07 -15.17
C VAL A 327 8.65 -27.39 -15.69
N VAL A 328 8.48 -27.87 -16.92
CA VAL A 328 7.15 -28.22 -17.48
C VAL A 328 7.15 -29.49 -18.36
N HIS A 329 8.22 -30.28 -18.39
CA HIS A 329 8.19 -31.58 -19.09
C HIS A 329 7.59 -32.69 -18.23
N GLU A 330 6.27 -32.62 -18.03
CA GLU A 330 5.41 -33.81 -17.94
C GLU A 330 3.94 -33.53 -18.29
N LYS A 331 3.65 -32.56 -19.19
CA LYS A 331 2.35 -32.50 -19.90
C LYS A 331 2.37 -33.28 -21.22
N SER A 332 2.98 -34.45 -21.22
CA SER A 332 2.87 -35.42 -22.31
C SER A 332 2.99 -36.86 -21.80
N LYS A 333 2.10 -37.24 -20.87
CA LYS A 333 1.44 -38.56 -20.73
C LYS A 333 0.80 -38.65 -19.34
N PHE A 334 -0.44 -38.21 -19.25
CA PHE A 334 -1.44 -38.93 -18.45
C PHE A 334 -2.12 -39.94 -19.37
#